data_AF-A0A662UZV2-F1
#
_entry.id   AF-A0A662UZV2-F1
#
_cell.length_a   1.000
_cell.length_b   1.000
_cell.length_c   1.000
_cell.angle_alpha   90.00
_cell.angle_beta   90.00
_cell.angle_gamma   90.00
#
_symmetry.space_group_name_H-M   'P 1'
#
loop_
_entity.id
_entity.type
_entity.pdbx_description
1 polymer ?
#
loop_
_entity_poly.entity_id
_entity_poly.type
_entity_poly.pdbx_seq_one_letter_code
_entity_poly.pdbx_strand_id
1 'polypeptide(L)' 'MLLAKEDFRIIDKYLFLNQTRFRIQVRGTNIVFNVQADNEDEALEKAVDLARETGLSREIIDKIRERIKAGHQ' A
#
# COMPACT_ATOMS: atom_id res chain seq x y z
N MET A 1 -11.21 5.76 10.44
CA MET A 1 -9.92 5.30 11.01
C MET A 1 -8.84 5.38 9.94
N LEU A 2 -7.62 5.73 10.35
CA LEU A 2 -6.44 5.71 9.48
C LEU A 2 -5.95 4.28 9.28
N LEU A 3 -5.27 4.03 8.17
CA LEU A 3 -4.59 2.75 7.93
C LEU A 3 -3.32 2.65 8.77
N ALA A 4 -2.96 1.43 9.15
CA ALA A 4 -1.75 1.10 9.90
C ALA A 4 -0.89 0.09 9.12
N LYS A 5 0.35 -0.17 9.57
CA LYS A 5 1.34 -0.99 8.83
C LYS A 5 0.78 -2.38 8.47
N GLU A 6 -0.08 -2.94 9.31
CA GLU A 6 -0.68 -4.28 9.14
C GLU A 6 -1.64 -4.35 7.94
N ASP A 7 -2.17 -3.20 7.52
CA ASP A 7 -3.03 -3.08 6.33
C ASP A 7 -2.23 -3.16 5.01
N PHE A 8 -0.89 -3.15 5.10
CA PHE A 8 0.01 -3.17 3.96
C PHE A 8 0.77 -4.50 3.86
N ARG A 9 1.33 -4.75 2.68
CA ARG A 9 2.23 -5.86 2.40
C ARG A 9 3.20 -5.47 1.30
N ILE A 10 4.49 -5.70 1.52
CA ILE A 10 5.49 -5.62 0.46
C ILE A 10 5.26 -6.79 -0.51
N ILE A 11 5.11 -6.48 -1.78
CA ILE A 11 4.90 -7.46 -2.85
C ILE A 11 6.12 -7.58 -3.76
N ASP A 12 7.01 -6.59 -3.75
CA ASP A 12 8.22 -6.59 -4.57
C ASP A 12 9.28 -5.62 -4.02
N LYS A 13 10.55 -5.92 -4.29
CA LYS A 13 11.73 -5.09 -3.99
C LYS A 13 12.66 -5.13 -5.19
N TYR A 14 13.00 -3.98 -5.73
CA TYR A 14 13.82 -3.86 -6.93
C TYR A 14 14.76 -2.66 -6.87
N LEU A 15 15.80 -2.70 -7.71
CA LEU A 15 16.72 -1.58 -7.91
C LEU A 15 16.32 -0.83 -9.18
N PHE A 16 16.20 0.49 -9.09
CA PHE A 16 15.93 1.36 -10.22
C PHE A 16 16.78 2.62 -10.11
N LEU A 17 17.61 2.91 -11.11
CA LEU A 17 18.56 4.04 -11.08
C LEU A 17 19.43 4.06 -9.80
N ASN A 18 19.92 2.88 -9.39
CA ASN A 18 20.70 2.67 -8.16
C ASN A 18 19.95 3.03 -6.85
N GLN A 19 18.62 3.11 -6.89
CA GLN A 19 17.77 3.31 -5.73
C GLN A 19 16.99 2.04 -5.42
N THR A 20 16.97 1.64 -4.15
CA THR A 20 16.12 0.56 -3.67
C THR A 20 14.68 1.04 -3.63
N ARG A 21 13.80 0.32 -4.33
CA ARG A 21 12.37 0.61 -4.41
C ARG A 21 11.56 -0.59 -3.96
N PHE A 22 10.46 -0.30 -3.31
CA PHE A 22 9.50 -1.28 -2.81
C PHE A 22 8.15 -1.04 -3.45
N ARG A 23 7.49 -2.13 -3.84
CA ARG A 23 6.06 -2.12 -4.19
C ARG A 23 5.28 -2.62 -2.99
N ILE A 24 4.37 -1.80 -2.49
CA ILE A 24 3.63 -2.06 -1.26
C ILE A 24 2.15 -2.03 -1.58
N GLN A 25 1.50 -3.17 -1.42
CA GLN A 25 0.07 -3.32 -1.67
C GLN A 25 -0.73 -3.01 -0.41
N VAL A 26 -1.88 -2.35 -0.56
CA VAL A 26 -2.91 -2.31 0.48
C VAL A 26 -3.71 -3.61 0.42
N ARG A 27 -3.66 -4.39 1.50
CA ARG A 27 -4.22 -5.75 1.55
C ARG A 27 -5.68 -5.80 1.12
N GLY A 28 -6.02 -6.77 0.29
CA GLY A 28 -7.39 -6.95 -0.22
C GLY A 28 -7.81 -5.93 -1.29
N THR A 29 -6.88 -5.14 -1.81
CA THR A 29 -7.15 -4.22 -2.94
C THR A 29 -6.05 -4.34 -4.00
N ASN A 30 -6.27 -3.73 -5.17
CA ASN A 30 -5.24 -3.61 -6.21
C ASN A 30 -4.43 -2.31 -6.08
N ILE A 31 -4.55 -1.58 -4.96
CA ILE A 31 -3.78 -0.35 -4.71
C ILE A 31 -2.36 -0.73 -4.34
N VAL A 32 -1.39 -0.16 -5.05
CA VAL A 32 0.04 -0.37 -4.82
C VAL A 32 0.75 0.98 -4.74
N PHE A 33 1.45 1.21 -3.65
CA PHE A 33 2.38 2.31 -3.46
C PHE A 33 3.78 1.88 -3.92
N ASN A 34 4.43 2.74 -4.69
CA ASN A 34 5.84 2.56 -5.06
C ASN A 34 6.66 3.57 -4.27
N VAL A 35 7.54 3.09 -3.40
CA VAL A 35 8.35 3.95 -2.52
C VAL A 35 9.82 3.62 -2.68
N GLN A 36 10.66 4.64 -2.60
CA GLN A 36 12.09 4.46 -2.37
C GLN A 36 12.31 4.37 -0.86
N ALA A 37 13.08 3.37 -0.42
CA ALA A 37 13.45 3.19 0.99
C ALA A 37 14.72 2.33 1.07
N ASP A 38 15.43 2.41 2.19
CA ASP A 38 16.65 1.64 2.42
C ASP A 38 16.35 0.26 3.03
N ASN A 39 15.22 0.13 3.73
CA ASN A 39 14.76 -1.10 4.36
C ASN A 39 13.23 -1.25 4.33
N GLU A 40 12.73 -2.42 4.75
CA GLU A 40 11.30 -2.75 4.71
C GLU A 40 10.46 -1.93 5.68
N ASP A 41 10.97 -1.63 6.87
CA ASP A 41 10.25 -0.87 7.89
C ASP A 41 10.01 0.57 7.43
N GLU A 42 11.05 1.22 6.89
CA GLU A 42 10.95 2.57 6.30
C GLU A 42 9.98 2.57 5.10
N ALA A 43 10.02 1.52 4.28
CA ALA A 43 9.12 1.39 3.14
C ALA A 43 7.65 1.35 3.60
N LEU A 44 7.33 0.57 4.64
CA LEU A 44 6.00 0.49 5.21
C LEU A 44 5.56 1.80 5.87
N GLU A 45 6.46 2.51 6.55
CA GLU A 45 6.17 3.85 7.10
C GLU A 45 5.78 4.84 6.01
N LYS A 46 6.58 4.91 4.94
CA LYS A 46 6.28 5.76 3.78
C LYS A 46 4.95 5.41 3.12
N ALA A 47 4.57 4.13 3.08
CA ALA A 47 3.27 3.72 2.54
C ALA A 47 2.10 4.19 3.43
N VAL A 48 2.25 4.11 4.76
CA VAL A 48 1.25 4.63 5.71
C VAL A 48 1.09 6.14 5.56
N ASP A 49 2.21 6.88 5.45
CA ASP A 49 2.16 8.33 5.29
C ASP A 49 1.56 8.74 3.95
N LEU A 50 1.94 8.10 2.84
CA LEU A 50 1.30 8.32 1.54
C LEU A 50 -0.21 8.03 1.56
N ALA A 51 -0.63 6.96 2.24
CA ALA A 51 -2.05 6.66 2.40
C ALA A 51 -2.79 7.75 3.19
N ARG A 52 -2.16 8.34 4.21
CA ARG A 52 -2.71 9.47 4.97
C ARG A 52 -2.81 10.73 4.11
N GLU A 53 -1.73 11.08 3.40
CA GLU A 53 -1.65 12.26 2.54
C GLU A 53 -2.65 12.21 1.38
N THR A 54 -2.90 11.02 0.83
CA THR A 54 -3.89 10.81 -0.25
C THR A 54 -5.33 10.73 0.26
N GLY A 55 -5.55 10.75 1.57
CA GLY A 55 -6.89 10.60 2.16
C GLY A 55 -7.46 9.18 2.05
N LEU A 56 -6.61 8.17 1.82
CA LEU A 56 -7.02 6.78 1.70
C LEU A 56 -7.42 6.21 3.07
N SER A 57 -8.69 6.40 3.41
CA SER A 57 -9.26 5.98 4.69
C SER A 57 -9.68 4.52 4.70
N ARG A 58 -9.84 3.95 5.90
CA ARG A 58 -10.36 2.60 6.09
C ARG A 58 -11.72 2.38 5.39
N GLU A 59 -12.60 3.38 5.45
CA GLU A 59 -13.93 3.31 4.83
C GLU A 59 -13.84 3.18 3.31
N ILE A 60 -12.93 3.93 2.67
CA ILE A 60 -12.70 3.85 1.23
C ILE A 60 -12.17 2.46 0.85
N ILE A 61 -11.21 1.93 1.62
CA ILE A 61 -10.65 0.60 1.39
C ILE A 61 -11.72 -0.49 1.49
N ASP A 62 -12.59 -0.42 2.48
CA ASP A 62 -13.63 -1.43 2.66
C ASP A 62 -14.66 -1.39 1.50
N LYS A 63 -15.04 -0.21 1.03
CA LYS A 63 -15.86 -0.05 -0.20
C LYS A 63 -15.17 -0.63 -1.44
N ILE A 64 -13.86 -0.42 -1.59
CA ILE A 64 -13.09 -1.00 -2.71
C ILE A 64 -13.07 -2.52 -2.62
N ARG A 65 -12.86 -3.09 -1.42
CA ARG A 65 -12.87 -4.53 -1.18
C ARG A 65 -14.22 -5.16 -1.54
N GLU A 66 -15.33 -4.53 -1.16
CA GLU A 66 -16.68 -4.98 -1.52
C GLU A 66 -16.87 -5.02 -3.04
N ARG A 67 -16.44 -3.96 -3.73
CA ARG A 67 -16.57 -3.85 -5.19
C ARG A 67 -15.73 -4.90 -5.92
N ILE A 68 -14.53 -5.18 -5.42
CA ILE A 68 -13.68 -6.26 -5.94
C ILE A 68 -14.39 -7.60 -5.78
N LYS A 69 -14.93 -7.91 -4.59
CA LYS A 69 -15.67 -9.17 -4.35
C LYS A 69 -16.88 -9.32 -5.28
N ALA A 70 -17.66 -8.26 -5.48
CA ALA A 70 -18.84 -8.28 -6.33
C ALA A 70 -18.50 -8.50 -7.82
N GLY A 71 -17.35 -8.01 -8.29
CA GLY A 71 -16.90 -8.22 -9.67
C GLY A 71 -16.27 -9.59 -9.96
N HIS A 72 -16.08 -10.43 -8.94
CA HIS A 72 -15.59 -11.80 -9.07
C HIS A 72 -16.72 -12.85 -8.95
N GLN A 73 -17.99 -12.41 -8.93
CA GLN A 73 -19.20 -13.25 -8.93
C GLN A 73 -19.84 -13.33 -10.31
#